data_AF-A0A6N4QWB5-F1
#
_entry.id   AF-A0A6N4QWB5-F1
#
_cell.length_a   1.000
_cell.length_b   1.000
_cell.length_c   1.000
_cell.angle_alpha   90.00
_cell.angle_beta   90.00
_cell.angle_gamma   90.00
#
_symmetry.space_group_name_H-M   'P 1'
#
loop_
_entity.id
_entity.type
_entity.pdbx_description
1 polymer ?
#
loop_
_entity_poly.entity_id
_entity_poly.type
_entity_poly.pdbx_seq_one_letter_code
_entity_poly.pdbx_strand_id
1 'polypeptide(L)'
;MKHSIFIIFISSLLVFACAGSGRSARRNTVKPLNTVLEETSSALKKQIQTNREASFPDKKNALKLAILPLLNENGAPTLLGSTISSQLLPQMSEPGKLILVEKSQLNRLIDEQSFQKSGLVLSDKSLEIGKLSGVDLLLLGTVQFNDQTFLLQLRVVSLQSGEILALSEAVFDSDDTLYNQYRSVNKP
;
A
#
# COMPACT_ATOMS: atom_id res chain seq x y z
N MET A 1 -29.93 42.35 52.29
CA MET A 1 -29.69 43.79 52.05
C MET A 1 -28.22 43.92 51.67
N LYS A 2 -27.92 44.29 50.41
CA LYS A 2 -27.33 45.59 50.00
C LYS A 2 -25.95 45.82 50.65
N HIS A 3 -24.83 46.12 50.01
CA HIS A 3 -24.39 46.53 48.68
C HIS A 3 -22.85 46.30 48.70
N SER A 4 -22.21 45.72 47.66
CA SER A 4 -21.59 46.42 46.52
C SER A 4 -20.24 47.08 46.82
N ILE A 5 -19.30 46.98 45.85
CA ILE A 5 -18.19 47.94 45.55
C ILE A 5 -16.97 47.80 46.50
N PHE A 6 -15.69 47.66 46.11
CA PHE A 6 -14.88 48.29 45.04
C PHE A 6 -13.48 47.61 45.01
N ILE A 7 -12.97 47.27 43.81
CA ILE A 7 -11.60 47.52 43.29
C ILE A 7 -10.36 46.94 44.02
N ILE A 8 -9.31 46.72 43.21
CA ILE A 8 -7.90 46.39 43.51
C ILE A 8 -7.68 44.87 43.66
N PHE A 9 -7.14 44.12 42.69
CA PHE A 9 -5.73 44.14 42.28
C PHE A 9 -5.57 43.41 40.92
N ILE A 10 -5.63 44.16 39.82
CA ILE A 10 -5.14 43.68 38.51
C ILE A 10 -3.62 43.79 38.56
N SER A 11 -2.95 42.68 38.83
CA SER A 11 -1.51 42.49 38.63
C SER A 11 -1.16 41.01 38.86
N SER A 12 -1.46 40.15 37.90
CA SER A 12 -0.72 38.91 37.74
C SER A 12 -0.12 38.89 36.36
N LEU A 13 1.19 39.10 36.38
CA LEU A 13 2.12 39.24 35.28
C LEU A 13 2.15 37.92 34.49
N LEU A 14 1.62 37.94 33.26
CA LEU A 14 1.82 36.90 32.27
C LEU A 14 3.28 36.95 31.80
N VAL A 15 4.16 36.23 32.50
CA VAL A 15 5.45 35.81 31.96
C VAL A 15 5.24 34.40 31.40
N PHE A 16 4.76 34.33 30.15
CA PHE A 16 4.95 33.14 29.32
C PHE A 16 6.45 33.03 29.04
N ALA A 17 7.17 32.36 29.91
CA ALA A 17 8.48 31.84 29.59
C ALA A 17 8.27 30.74 28.53
N CYS A 18 8.50 31.09 27.26
CA CYS A 18 8.76 30.14 26.19
C CYS A 18 10.08 29.42 26.48
N ALA A 19 10.07 28.47 27.41
CA ALA A 19 11.15 27.52 27.57
C ALA A 19 10.94 26.41 26.53
N GLY A 20 11.62 26.56 25.39
CA GLY A 20 11.81 25.47 24.45
C GLY A 20 12.56 24.34 25.15
N SER A 21 11.86 23.23 25.38
CA SER A 21 12.46 21.99 25.85
C SER A 21 12.14 20.87 24.88
N GLY A 22 13.18 20.44 24.15
CA GLY A 22 13.24 19.13 23.52
C GLY A 22 12.57 19.03 22.15
N ARG A 23 13.32 19.37 21.10
CA ARG A 23 13.21 18.65 19.83
C ARG A 23 13.52 17.19 20.13
N SER A 24 12.50 16.41 20.45
CA SER A 24 12.57 14.96 20.42
C SER A 24 12.84 14.57 18.97
N ALA A 25 14.12 14.40 18.65
CA ALA A 25 14.52 13.66 17.46
C ALA A 25 14.05 12.23 17.67
N ARG A 26 12.77 11.95 17.36
CA ARG A 26 12.36 10.61 16.95
C ARG A 26 13.19 10.30 15.70
N ARG A 27 14.35 9.66 15.89
CA ARG A 27 14.78 8.66 14.92
C ARG A 27 13.67 7.63 14.93
N ASN A 28 12.71 7.78 14.02
CA ASN A 28 11.92 6.63 13.58
C ASN A 28 12.97 5.62 13.11
N THR A 29 13.15 4.53 13.84
CA THR A 29 13.94 3.40 13.37
C THR A 29 13.23 2.91 12.12
N VAL A 30 13.79 3.22 10.95
CA VAL A 30 13.25 2.76 9.68
C VAL A 30 13.23 1.23 9.74
N LYS A 31 12.09 0.63 9.38
CA LYS A 31 11.88 -0.81 9.55
C LYS A 31 12.52 -1.57 8.38
N PRO A 32 13.03 -2.78 8.60
CA PRO A 32 13.50 -3.63 7.50
C PRO A 32 12.33 -4.07 6.62
N LEU A 33 12.62 -4.38 5.35
CA LEU A 33 11.61 -4.73 4.34
C LEU A 33 10.69 -5.86 4.80
N ASN A 34 11.23 -6.94 5.37
CA ASN A 34 10.45 -8.09 5.81
C ASN A 34 9.35 -7.72 6.83
N THR A 35 9.69 -6.92 7.85
CA THR A 35 8.72 -6.44 8.84
C THR A 35 7.65 -5.59 8.19
N VAL A 36 8.03 -4.73 7.24
CA VAL A 36 7.08 -3.91 6.49
C VAL A 36 6.15 -4.77 5.64
N LEU A 37 6.65 -5.82 4.98
CA LEU A 37 5.81 -6.73 4.20
C LEU A 37 4.81 -7.49 5.10
N GLU A 38 5.23 -7.94 6.28
CA GLU A 38 4.33 -8.63 7.22
C GLU A 38 3.20 -7.71 7.71
N GLU A 39 3.55 -6.49 8.13
CA GLU A 39 2.59 -5.49 8.59
C GLU A 39 1.61 -5.08 7.49
N THR A 40 2.13 -4.78 6.29
CA THR A 40 1.31 -4.39 5.14
C THR A 40 0.39 -5.52 4.68
N SER A 41 0.90 -6.77 4.60
CA SER A 41 0.09 -7.93 4.23
C SER A 41 -1.04 -8.18 5.24
N SER A 42 -0.76 -8.04 6.53
CA SER A 42 -1.78 -8.14 7.59
C SER A 42 -2.85 -7.05 7.45
N ALA A 43 -2.43 -5.80 7.22
CA ALA A 43 -3.33 -4.68 7.03
C ALA A 43 -4.21 -4.83 5.78
N LEU A 44 -3.63 -5.28 4.65
CA LEU A 44 -4.35 -5.52 3.41
C LEU A 44 -5.38 -6.65 3.57
N LYS A 45 -5.00 -7.80 4.14
CA LYS A 45 -5.93 -8.92 4.39
C LYS A 45 -7.12 -8.50 5.25
N LYS A 46 -6.87 -7.70 6.31
CA LYS A 46 -7.93 -7.16 7.16
C LYS A 46 -8.91 -6.28 6.37
N GLN A 47 -8.41 -5.35 5.57
CA GLN A 47 -9.25 -4.47 4.75
C GLN A 47 -10.03 -5.23 3.68
N ILE A 48 -9.40 -6.20 2.99
CA ILE A 48 -10.09 -7.07 2.02
C ILE A 48 -11.26 -7.77 2.71
N GLN A 49 -11.06 -8.33 3.90
CA GLN A 49 -12.12 -9.01 4.64
C GLN A 49 -13.25 -8.05 5.03
N THR A 50 -12.93 -6.83 5.48
CA THR A 50 -13.92 -5.81 5.83
C THR A 50 -14.76 -5.38 4.62
N ASN A 51 -14.13 -5.20 3.46
CA ASN A 51 -14.80 -4.69 2.26
C ASN A 51 -15.37 -5.78 1.35
N ARG A 52 -15.17 -7.06 1.71
CA ARG A 52 -15.55 -8.22 0.91
C ARG A 52 -17.04 -8.28 0.61
N GLU A 53 -17.89 -8.17 1.63
CA GLU A 53 -19.34 -8.39 1.48
C GLU A 53 -19.98 -7.32 0.59
N ALA A 54 -19.55 -6.07 0.74
CA ALA A 54 -20.00 -4.97 -0.11
C ALA A 54 -19.54 -5.12 -1.57
N SER A 55 -18.30 -5.56 -1.77
CA SER A 55 -17.70 -5.67 -3.12
C SER A 55 -18.10 -6.95 -3.86
N PHE A 56 -18.44 -8.02 -3.13
CA PHE A 56 -18.77 -9.35 -3.67
C PHE A 56 -19.96 -10.00 -2.96
N PRO A 57 -21.16 -9.41 -3.02
CA PRO A 57 -22.33 -9.89 -2.27
C PRO A 57 -22.74 -11.32 -2.64
N ASP A 58 -22.60 -11.70 -3.90
CA ASP A 58 -23.03 -13.02 -4.40
C ASP A 58 -21.94 -14.10 -4.29
N LYS A 59 -20.70 -13.73 -3.88
CA LYS A 59 -19.54 -14.64 -3.92
C LYS A 59 -19.20 -15.23 -2.56
N LYS A 60 -19.67 -16.45 -2.35
CA LYS A 60 -19.43 -17.23 -1.11
C LYS A 60 -18.07 -17.96 -1.08
N ASN A 61 -17.46 -18.18 -2.23
CA ASN A 61 -16.17 -18.90 -2.35
C ASN A 61 -14.98 -17.96 -2.16
N ALA A 62 -13.80 -18.50 -1.87
CA ALA A 62 -12.56 -17.73 -1.77
C ALA A 62 -12.32 -16.85 -3.01
N LEU A 63 -11.79 -15.64 -2.79
CA LEU A 63 -11.47 -14.70 -3.86
C LEU A 63 -10.11 -15.07 -4.46
N LYS A 64 -10.03 -15.06 -5.78
CA LYS A 64 -8.79 -15.28 -6.51
C LYS A 64 -8.02 -13.97 -6.60
N LEU A 65 -6.82 -13.94 -6.03
CA LEU A 65 -5.93 -12.78 -5.99
C LEU A 65 -4.72 -13.04 -6.88
N ALA A 66 -4.42 -12.10 -7.77
CA ALA A 66 -3.15 -12.07 -8.47
C ALA A 66 -2.34 -10.84 -8.04
N ILE A 67 -1.03 -11.01 -7.94
CA ILE A 67 -0.08 -9.98 -7.53
C ILE A 67 0.81 -9.67 -8.72
N LEU A 68 0.79 -8.41 -9.18
CA LEU A 68 1.65 -7.98 -10.27
C LEU A 68 3.00 -7.48 -9.76
N PRO A 69 4.06 -7.49 -10.59
CA PRO A 69 5.31 -6.81 -10.29
C PRO A 69 5.04 -5.35 -9.93
N LEU A 70 5.64 -4.88 -8.85
CA LEU A 70 5.53 -3.48 -8.45
C LEU A 70 6.38 -2.62 -9.39
N LEU A 71 5.91 -1.40 -9.61
CA LEU A 71 6.58 -0.44 -10.49
C LEU A 71 7.36 0.58 -9.67
N ASN A 72 8.34 1.23 -10.28
CA ASN A 72 8.90 2.44 -9.71
C ASN A 72 8.00 3.66 -9.98
N GLU A 73 8.39 4.82 -9.47
CA GLU A 73 7.67 6.10 -9.65
C GLU A 73 7.56 6.54 -11.12
N ASN A 74 8.39 5.98 -12.01
CA ASN A 74 8.34 6.23 -13.44
C ASN A 74 7.47 5.19 -14.20
N GLY A 75 6.80 4.30 -13.48
CA GLY A 75 5.97 3.23 -14.07
C GLY A 75 6.78 2.09 -14.71
N ALA A 76 8.06 1.95 -14.38
CA ALA A 76 8.92 0.89 -14.92
C ALA A 76 9.05 -0.29 -13.95
N PRO A 77 9.03 -1.54 -14.45
CA PRO A 77 9.30 -2.72 -13.64
C PRO A 77 10.78 -2.78 -13.26
N THR A 78 11.06 -2.99 -11.98
CA THR A 78 12.43 -3.13 -11.44
C THR A 78 12.62 -4.52 -10.86
N LEU A 79 13.88 -4.96 -10.69
CA LEU A 79 14.16 -6.19 -9.98
C LEU A 79 13.63 -6.12 -8.54
N LEU A 80 13.76 -4.98 -7.85
CA LEU A 80 13.21 -4.81 -6.50
C LEU A 80 11.69 -4.97 -6.46
N GLY A 81 10.98 -4.36 -7.42
CA GLY A 81 9.52 -4.47 -7.50
C GLY A 81 9.07 -5.92 -7.74
N SER A 82 9.78 -6.66 -8.59
CA SER A 82 9.57 -8.10 -8.76
C SER A 82 9.85 -8.87 -7.47
N THR A 83 10.98 -8.62 -6.80
CA THR A 83 11.36 -9.26 -5.54
C THR A 83 10.27 -9.07 -4.47
N ILE A 84 9.79 -7.83 -4.29
CA ILE A 84 8.74 -7.53 -3.31
C ILE A 84 7.44 -8.25 -3.68
N SER A 85 7.03 -8.24 -4.95
CA SER A 85 5.82 -8.96 -5.37
C SER A 85 5.89 -10.47 -5.08
N SER A 86 7.06 -11.09 -5.31
CA SER A 86 7.29 -12.51 -5.00
C SER A 86 7.29 -12.79 -3.50
N GLN A 87 7.81 -11.87 -2.68
CA GLN A 87 7.79 -12.00 -1.21
C GLN A 87 6.39 -11.79 -0.63
N LEU A 88 5.58 -10.91 -1.22
CA LEU A 88 4.18 -10.70 -0.83
C LEU A 88 3.30 -11.91 -1.12
N LEU A 89 3.59 -12.68 -2.18
CA LEU A 89 2.79 -13.82 -2.61
C LEU A 89 2.49 -14.81 -1.47
N PRO A 90 3.48 -15.42 -0.78
CA PRO A 90 3.19 -16.29 0.34
C PRO A 90 2.55 -15.56 1.54
N GLN A 91 2.85 -14.27 1.75
CA GLN A 91 2.31 -13.49 2.89
C GLN A 91 0.83 -13.13 2.73
N MET A 92 0.36 -12.99 1.50
CA MET A 92 -1.03 -12.75 1.13
C MET A 92 -1.86 -14.05 1.05
N SER A 93 -1.23 -15.22 1.19
CA SER A 93 -1.95 -16.49 1.24
C SER A 93 -2.85 -16.54 2.47
N GLU A 94 -4.13 -16.81 2.24
CA GLU A 94 -5.12 -16.99 3.31
C GLU A 94 -6.10 -18.09 2.90
N PRO A 95 -5.74 -19.38 3.10
CA PRO A 95 -6.55 -20.51 2.66
C PRO A 95 -8.01 -20.40 3.08
N GLY A 96 -8.93 -20.68 2.15
CA GLY A 96 -10.38 -20.53 2.35
C GLY A 96 -10.92 -19.11 2.16
N LYS A 97 -10.07 -18.07 2.17
CA LYS A 97 -10.48 -16.68 1.91
C LYS A 97 -9.89 -16.12 0.62
N LEU A 98 -8.60 -16.36 0.40
CA LEU A 98 -7.83 -15.93 -0.76
C LEU A 98 -7.15 -17.14 -1.43
N ILE A 99 -7.30 -17.24 -2.75
CA ILE A 99 -6.58 -18.19 -3.60
C ILE A 99 -5.62 -17.39 -4.47
N LEU A 100 -4.34 -17.67 -4.35
CA LEU A 100 -3.32 -16.99 -5.15
C LEU A 100 -3.31 -17.55 -6.58
N VAL A 101 -3.20 -16.67 -7.55
CA VAL A 101 -3.11 -17.01 -8.97
C VAL A 101 -1.78 -16.53 -9.52
N GLU A 102 -1.10 -17.43 -10.22
CA GLU A 102 0.18 -17.14 -10.88
C GLU A 102 0.01 -16.11 -11.98
N LYS A 103 0.99 -15.22 -12.11
CA LYS A 103 1.02 -14.17 -13.14
C LYS A 103 0.90 -14.75 -14.56
N SER A 104 1.48 -15.92 -14.83
CA SER A 104 1.42 -16.57 -16.14
C SER A 104 -0.01 -16.85 -16.64
N GLN A 105 -0.98 -16.95 -15.72
CA GLN A 105 -2.40 -17.11 -16.05
C GLN A 105 -3.04 -15.78 -16.50
N LEU A 106 -2.48 -14.64 -16.08
CA LEU A 106 -2.88 -13.30 -16.52
C LEU A 106 -2.23 -12.88 -17.83
N ASN A 107 -1.02 -13.36 -18.12
CA ASN A 107 -0.20 -12.90 -19.24
C ASN A 107 -0.80 -13.15 -20.63
N ARG A 108 -1.79 -14.05 -20.74
CA ARG A 108 -2.53 -14.26 -22.00
C ARG A 108 -3.56 -13.17 -22.27
N LEU A 109 -3.85 -12.34 -21.27
CA LEU A 109 -5.00 -11.42 -21.24
C LEU A 109 -4.58 -9.96 -20.98
N ILE A 110 -3.42 -9.76 -20.36
CA ILE A 110 -2.87 -8.43 -20.04
C ILE A 110 -1.73 -8.12 -21.00
N ASP A 111 -1.85 -7.05 -21.80
CA ASP A 111 -0.68 -6.38 -22.36
C ASP A 111 0.04 -5.69 -21.19
N GLU A 112 1.01 -6.40 -20.62
CA GLU A 112 1.74 -6.00 -19.41
C GLU A 112 2.33 -4.58 -19.53
N GLN A 113 2.80 -4.18 -20.71
CA GLN A 113 3.38 -2.85 -20.90
C GLN A 113 2.30 -1.76 -20.84
N SER A 114 1.15 -1.99 -21.48
CA SER A 114 0.05 -1.02 -21.44
C SER A 114 -0.61 -0.96 -20.05
N PHE A 115 -0.76 -2.11 -19.40
CA PHE A 115 -1.45 -2.24 -18.12
C PHE A 115 -0.62 -1.65 -16.97
N GLN A 116 0.68 -1.95 -16.93
CA GLN A 116 1.61 -1.38 -15.95
C GLN A 116 1.68 0.15 -16.07
N LYS A 117 1.78 0.68 -17.31
CA LYS A 117 1.73 2.13 -17.55
C LYS A 117 0.41 2.75 -17.14
N SER A 118 -0.70 2.05 -17.38
CA SER A 118 -2.03 2.57 -17.08
C SER A 118 -2.31 2.64 -15.58
N GLY A 119 -1.69 1.74 -14.78
CA GLY A 119 -1.58 1.67 -13.31
C GLY A 119 -2.83 1.92 -12.46
N LEU A 120 -3.53 3.00 -12.77
CA LEU A 120 -4.64 3.67 -12.11
C LEU A 120 -5.93 3.69 -12.94
N VAL A 121 -5.89 3.42 -14.25
CA VAL A 121 -7.07 3.47 -15.11
C VAL A 121 -7.47 2.06 -15.52
N LEU A 122 -8.39 1.46 -14.76
CA LEU A 122 -9.13 0.32 -15.27
C LEU A 122 -9.99 0.81 -16.43
N SER A 123 -9.53 0.57 -17.66
CA SER A 123 -10.36 0.73 -18.84
C SER A 123 -11.36 -0.43 -18.93
N ASP A 124 -12.34 -0.35 -19.84
CA ASP A 124 -13.27 -1.45 -20.12
C ASP A 124 -12.57 -2.80 -20.39
N LYS A 125 -11.31 -2.76 -20.85
CA LYS A 125 -10.46 -3.96 -21.02
C LYS A 125 -10.12 -4.69 -19.72
N SER A 126 -10.02 -3.99 -18.58
CA SER A 126 -9.67 -4.61 -17.30
C SER A 126 -10.79 -5.48 -16.72
N LEU A 127 -12.05 -5.11 -17.00
CA LEU A 127 -13.23 -5.94 -16.68
C LEU A 127 -13.25 -7.22 -17.53
N GLU A 128 -12.84 -7.13 -18.79
CA GLU A 128 -12.72 -8.27 -19.70
C GLU A 128 -11.60 -9.23 -19.27
N ILE A 129 -10.46 -8.68 -18.82
CA ILE A 129 -9.34 -9.45 -18.22
C ILE A 129 -9.80 -10.24 -16.99
N GLY A 130 -10.59 -9.64 -16.08
CA GLY A 130 -11.13 -10.35 -14.91
C GLY A 130 -12.02 -11.53 -15.29
N LYS A 131 -12.94 -11.32 -16.23
CA LYS A 131 -13.84 -12.38 -16.73
C LYS A 131 -13.07 -13.54 -17.39
N LEU A 132 -12.02 -13.23 -18.15
CA LEU A 132 -11.26 -14.22 -18.90
C LEU A 132 -10.21 -14.96 -18.05
N SER A 133 -9.63 -14.29 -17.04
CA SER A 133 -8.62 -14.89 -16.15
C SER A 133 -9.24 -15.63 -14.96
N GLY A 134 -10.50 -15.35 -14.66
CA GLY A 134 -11.16 -15.83 -13.46
C GLY A 134 -10.55 -15.27 -12.17
N VAL A 135 -9.77 -14.19 -12.25
CA VAL A 135 -9.21 -13.47 -11.09
C VAL A 135 -10.23 -12.44 -10.59
N ASP A 136 -10.38 -12.34 -9.27
CA ASP A 136 -11.30 -11.40 -8.63
C ASP A 136 -10.62 -10.09 -8.23
N LEU A 137 -9.37 -10.21 -7.76
CA LEU A 137 -8.60 -9.13 -7.17
C LEU A 137 -7.23 -9.01 -7.83
N LEU A 138 -6.79 -7.77 -8.03
CA LEU A 138 -5.40 -7.46 -8.38
C LEU A 138 -4.73 -6.68 -7.25
N LEU A 139 -3.56 -7.15 -6.82
CA LEU A 139 -2.64 -6.36 -6.03
C LEU A 139 -1.66 -5.64 -6.96
N LEU A 140 -1.66 -4.32 -6.86
CA LEU A 140 -0.78 -3.40 -7.58
C LEU A 140 0.04 -2.60 -6.56
N GLY A 141 1.21 -2.13 -6.96
CA GLY A 141 1.98 -1.26 -6.09
C GLY A 141 3.12 -0.52 -6.75
N THR A 142 3.61 0.46 -6.01
CA THR A 142 4.73 1.33 -6.38
C THR A 142 5.81 1.25 -5.31
N VAL A 143 7.07 1.24 -5.73
CA VAL A 143 8.26 1.34 -4.87
C VAL A 143 9.05 2.56 -5.31
N GLN A 144 9.13 3.57 -4.45
CA GLN A 144 9.83 4.81 -4.73
C GLN A 144 11.03 4.97 -3.80
N PHE A 145 12.19 5.32 -4.35
CA PHE A 145 13.37 5.62 -3.57
C PHE A 145 13.37 7.07 -3.09
N ASN A 146 13.59 7.28 -1.79
CA ASN A 146 13.66 8.57 -1.12
C ASN A 146 14.94 8.63 -0.26
N ASP A 147 16.03 9.05 -0.87
CA ASP A 147 17.38 9.23 -0.31
C ASP A 147 18.01 8.01 0.38
N GLN A 148 17.50 7.62 1.55
CA GLN A 148 18.00 6.49 2.35
C GLN A 148 16.91 5.47 2.64
N THR A 149 15.71 5.67 2.10
CA THR A 149 14.54 4.83 2.38
C THR A 149 13.75 4.57 1.11
N PHE A 150 12.87 3.58 1.17
CA PHE A 150 11.88 3.34 0.14
C PHE A 150 10.47 3.60 0.68
N LEU A 151 9.66 4.27 -0.13
CA LEU A 151 8.22 4.35 0.04
C LEU A 151 7.56 3.20 -0.73
N LEU A 152 6.84 2.33 -0.02
CA LEU A 152 6.04 1.24 -0.56
C LEU A 152 4.56 1.62 -0.51
N GLN A 153 3.91 1.62 -1.66
CA GLN A 153 2.47 1.85 -1.78
C GLN A 153 1.83 0.64 -2.45
N LEU A 154 0.83 0.04 -1.80
CA LEU A 154 0.12 -1.14 -2.28
C LEU A 154 -1.38 -0.86 -2.32
N ARG A 155 -2.06 -1.31 -3.36
CA ARG A 155 -3.52 -1.32 -3.45
C ARG A 155 -4.05 -2.64 -3.98
N VAL A 156 -5.21 -3.04 -3.49
CA VAL A 156 -5.94 -4.21 -3.97
C VAL A 156 -7.23 -3.74 -4.62
N VAL A 157 -7.45 -4.14 -5.87
CA VAL A 157 -8.53 -3.63 -6.72
C VAL A 157 -9.45 -4.77 -7.14
N SER A 158 -10.76 -4.55 -7.07
CA SER A 158 -11.76 -5.46 -7.63
C SER A 158 -11.77 -5.38 -9.14
N LEU A 159 -11.58 -6.50 -9.82
CA LEU A 159 -11.74 -6.56 -11.27
C LEU A 159 -13.21 -6.52 -11.73
N GLN A 160 -14.16 -6.68 -10.80
CA GLN A 160 -15.59 -6.62 -11.09
C GLN A 160 -16.15 -5.19 -11.05
N SER A 161 -15.76 -4.39 -10.05
CA SER A 161 -16.28 -3.01 -9.87
C SER A 161 -15.25 -1.93 -10.20
N GLY A 162 -13.97 -2.29 -10.22
CA GLY A 162 -12.86 -1.36 -10.35
C GLY A 162 -12.52 -0.58 -9.07
N GLU A 163 -13.18 -0.88 -7.97
CA GLU A 163 -12.97 -0.21 -6.69
C GLU A 163 -11.74 -0.74 -5.96
N ILE A 164 -11.12 0.13 -5.16
CA ILE A 164 -10.02 -0.25 -4.26
C ILE A 164 -10.61 -0.84 -2.99
N LEU A 165 -10.32 -2.12 -2.73
CA LEU A 165 -10.74 -2.84 -1.53
C LEU A 165 -9.77 -2.67 -0.37
N ALA A 166 -8.49 -2.44 -0.66
CA ALA A 166 -7.49 -2.26 0.38
C ALA A 166 -6.35 -1.38 -0.11
N LEU A 167 -5.79 -0.57 0.79
CA LEU A 167 -4.64 0.28 0.55
C LEU A 167 -3.66 0.13 1.72
N SER A 168 -2.36 0.11 1.44
CA SER A 168 -1.33 0.19 2.47
C SER A 168 -0.19 1.06 1.97
N GLU A 169 0.36 1.86 2.87
CA GLU A 169 1.56 2.66 2.64
C GLU A 169 2.54 2.41 3.78
N ALA A 170 3.82 2.24 3.45
CA ALA A 170 4.86 2.03 4.45
C ALA A 170 6.21 2.54 3.94
N VAL A 171 7.11 2.83 4.89
CA VAL A 171 8.49 3.22 4.60
C VAL A 171 9.42 2.13 5.16
N PHE A 172 10.37 1.67 4.34
CA PHE A 172 11.37 0.69 4.74
C PHE A 172 12.79 1.16 4.42
N ASP A 173 13.75 0.56 5.10
CA ASP A 173 15.16 0.96 5.03
C ASP A 173 15.77 0.57 3.68
N SER A 174 16.68 1.40 3.18
CA SER A 174 17.45 1.07 1.99
C SER A 174 18.82 0.52 2.38
N ASP A 175 19.28 -0.48 1.65
CA ASP A 175 20.67 -0.90 1.63
C ASP A 175 21.18 -0.95 0.18
N ASP A 176 22.48 -1.19 0.01
CA ASP A 176 23.10 -1.28 -1.32
C ASP A 176 22.46 -2.37 -2.18
N THR A 177 22.01 -3.47 -1.58
CA THR A 177 21.37 -4.57 -2.31
C THR A 177 20.01 -4.14 -2.85
N LEU A 178 19.16 -3.57 -2.01
CA LEU A 178 17.83 -3.08 -2.37
C LEU A 178 17.92 -1.95 -3.39
N TYR A 179 18.87 -1.02 -3.20
CA TYR A 179 19.11 0.06 -4.15
C TYR A 179 19.57 -0.45 -5.52
N ASN A 180 20.51 -1.40 -5.56
CA ASN A 180 20.96 -2.01 -6.80
C ASN A 180 19.82 -2.75 -7.53
N GLN A 181 18.96 -3.46 -6.79
CA GLN A 181 17.76 -4.10 -7.37
C GLN A 181 16.77 -3.08 -7.92
N TYR A 182 16.59 -1.94 -7.23
CA TYR A 182 15.69 -0.87 -7.68
C TYR A 182 16.19 -0.22 -8.98
N ARG A 183 17.51 -0.02 -9.11
CA ARG A 183 18.12 0.57 -10.33
C ARG A 183 18.15 -0.41 -11.51
N SER A 184 18.05 -1.72 -11.27
CA SER A 184 17.97 -2.74 -12.31
C SER A 184 16.57 -2.79 -12.92
N VAL A 185 16.38 -2.07 -14.03
CA VAL A 185 15.13 -2.13 -14.81
C VAL A 185 15.08 -3.45 -15.57
N ASN A 186 14.02 -4.23 -15.34
CA ASN A 186 13.78 -5.44 -16.11
C ASN A 186 13.46 -5.00 -17.55
N LYS A 187 14.32 -5.34 -18.51
CA LYS A 187 13.96 -5.20 -19.93
C LYS A 187 12.75 -6.10 -20.22
N PRO A 188 11.76 -5.61 -20.98
CA PRO A 188 10.56 -6.36 -21.30
C PRO A 188 10.87 -7.65 -22.07
#